data_AF-A0A1D2TUQ1-F1
#
_entry.id   AF-A0A1D2TUQ1-F1
#
_cell.length_a   1.000
_cell.length_b   1.000
_cell.length_c   1.000
_cell.angle_alpha   90.00
_cell.angle_beta   90.00
_cell.angle_gamma   90.00
#
_symmetry.space_group_name_H-M   'P 1'
#
loop_
_entity.id
_entity.type
_entity.pdbx_description
1 polymer ?
#
loop_
_entity_poly.entity_id
_entity_poly.type
_entity_poly.pdbx_seq_one_letter_code
_entity_poly.pdbx_strand_id
1 'polypeptide(L)'
;MVRLVLAAALALSVPAAALASSPDAWEAFRADVKAKCLAAAQGAGMKSPEVLVHPFGTERYGLAVLREGADKRICVYGKQTKTVELTPAT
;
A
#
# COMPACT_ATOMS: atom_id res chain seq x y z
N MET A 1 40.00 -30.92 -11.69
CA MET A 1 39.70 -29.49 -11.97
C MET A 1 38.21 -29.12 -11.84
N VAL A 2 37.32 -30.05 -11.44
CA VAL A 2 35.88 -29.79 -11.17
C VAL A 2 35.58 -29.98 -9.68
N ARG A 3 36.26 -29.23 -8.79
CA ARG A 3 35.93 -29.22 -7.36
C ARG A 3 36.02 -27.83 -6.74
N LEU A 4 36.84 -26.95 -7.30
CA LEU A 4 36.91 -25.55 -6.85
C LEU A 4 35.79 -24.65 -7.39
N VAL A 5 35.08 -25.05 -8.46
CA VAL A 5 34.01 -24.21 -9.04
C VAL A 5 32.72 -24.25 -8.21
N LEU A 6 32.50 -25.29 -7.40
CA LEU A 6 31.27 -25.44 -6.62
C LEU A 6 31.26 -24.65 -5.30
N ALA A 7 32.42 -24.19 -4.83
CA ALA A 7 32.52 -23.43 -3.58
C ALA A 7 32.20 -21.93 -3.75
N ALA A 8 32.22 -21.40 -4.98
CA ALA A 8 31.97 -19.99 -5.24
C ALA A 8 30.48 -19.63 -5.38
N ALA A 9 29.59 -20.62 -5.55
CA ALA A 9 28.17 -20.39 -5.79
C ALA A 9 27.34 -20.13 -4.52
N LEU A 10 27.87 -20.42 -3.32
CA LEU A 10 27.13 -20.26 -2.06
C LEU A 10 27.28 -18.88 -1.39
N ALA A 11 28.09 -17.97 -1.94
CA ALA A 11 28.38 -16.69 -1.28
C ALA A 11 27.38 -15.56 -1.55
N LEU A 12 26.34 -15.78 -2.37
CA LEU A 12 25.43 -14.71 -2.82
C LEU A 12 24.04 -14.69 -2.13
N SER A 13 23.77 -15.62 -1.23
CA SER A 13 22.55 -15.58 -0.40
C SER A 13 22.78 -14.78 0.88
N VAL A 14 23.18 -13.52 0.75
CA VAL A 14 23.04 -12.59 1.87
C VAL A 14 21.55 -12.29 1.99
N PRO A 15 20.86 -12.67 3.08
CA PRO A 15 19.48 -12.27 3.27
C PRO A 15 19.43 -10.75 3.21
N ALA A 16 18.72 -10.21 2.23
CA ALA A 16 18.50 -8.78 2.14
C ALA A 16 17.92 -8.35 3.48
N ALA A 17 18.66 -7.52 4.22
CA ALA A 17 18.16 -6.97 5.47
C ALA A 17 16.82 -6.30 5.15
N ALA A 18 15.75 -6.80 5.77
CA ALA A 18 14.44 -6.18 5.66
C ALA A 18 14.52 -4.83 6.38
N LEU A 19 14.92 -3.80 5.63
CA LEU A 19 14.90 -2.43 6.12
C LEU A 19 13.44 -2.09 6.36
N ALA A 20 13.04 -2.08 7.64
CA ALA A 20 11.77 -1.50 8.04
C ALA A 20 11.73 -0.08 7.46
N SER A 21 10.65 0.27 6.75
CA SER A 21 10.52 1.61 6.22
C SER A 21 10.55 2.63 7.35
N SER A 22 11.18 3.78 7.09
CA SER A 22 11.29 4.86 8.07
C SER A 22 9.91 5.44 8.42
N PRO A 23 9.76 6.10 9.59
CA PRO A 23 8.54 6.81 9.94
C PRO A 23 8.07 7.77 8.83
N ASP A 24 8.99 8.53 8.24
CA ASP A 24 8.71 9.48 7.16
C ASP A 24 8.18 8.79 5.91
N ALA A 25 8.75 7.63 5.54
CA ALA A 25 8.27 6.86 4.39
C ALA A 25 6.83 6.37 4.61
N TRP A 26 6.50 5.97 5.85
CA TRP A 26 5.12 5.59 6.19
C TRP A 26 4.16 6.77 6.19
N GLU A 27 4.60 7.95 6.61
CA GLU A 27 3.78 9.16 6.55
C GLU A 27 3.48 9.56 5.11
N ALA A 28 4.49 9.62 4.25
CA ALA A 28 4.33 9.91 2.83
C ALA A 28 3.41 8.88 2.16
N PHE A 29 3.56 7.60 2.50
CA PHE A 29 2.68 6.54 2.01
C PHE A 29 1.22 6.76 2.40
N ARG A 30 0.93 7.05 3.68
CA ARG A 30 -0.45 7.31 4.13
C ARG A 30 -1.04 8.56 3.50
N ALA A 31 -0.24 9.60 3.30
CA ALA A 31 -0.66 10.82 2.62
C ALA A 31 -1.07 10.54 1.17
N ASP A 32 -0.29 9.73 0.44
CA ASP A 32 -0.63 9.34 -0.94
C ASP A 32 -1.89 8.47 -1.00
N VAL A 33 -2.01 7.47 -0.12
CA VAL A 33 -3.24 6.66 -0.01
C VAL A 33 -4.45 7.55 0.26
N LYS A 34 -4.36 8.47 1.22
CA LYS A 34 -5.44 9.41 1.56
C LYS A 34 -5.85 10.23 0.33
N ALA A 35 -4.89 10.84 -0.36
CA ALA A 35 -5.15 11.71 -1.50
C ALA A 35 -5.81 10.95 -2.65
N LYS A 36 -5.30 9.76 -3.00
CA LYS A 36 -5.82 8.96 -4.10
C LYS A 36 -7.20 8.38 -3.80
N CYS A 37 -7.41 7.88 -2.59
CA CYS A 37 -8.72 7.36 -2.17
C CYS A 37 -9.78 8.46 -2.11
N LEU A 38 -9.43 9.65 -1.60
CA LEU A 38 -10.34 10.79 -1.56
C LEU A 38 -10.76 11.22 -2.97
N ALA A 39 -9.79 11.37 -3.88
CA ALA A 39 -10.07 11.75 -5.26
C ALA A 39 -10.97 10.73 -5.97
N ALA A 40 -10.70 9.43 -5.80
CA ALA A 40 -11.53 8.37 -6.37
C ALA A 40 -12.96 8.40 -5.80
N ALA A 41 -13.11 8.62 -4.49
CA ALA A 41 -14.41 8.69 -3.85
C ALA A 41 -15.24 9.89 -4.29
N GLN A 42 -14.59 11.05 -4.47
CA GLN A 42 -15.21 12.25 -5.03
C GLN A 42 -15.67 12.03 -6.47
N GLY A 43 -14.84 11.39 -7.30
CA GLY A 43 -15.23 10.97 -8.65
C GLY A 43 -16.40 9.97 -8.66
N ALA A 44 -16.57 9.21 -7.59
CA ALA A 44 -17.64 8.24 -7.42
C ALA A 44 -18.85 8.78 -6.60
N GLY A 45 -18.95 10.09 -6.44
CA GLY A 45 -20.12 10.80 -5.91
C GLY A 45 -20.10 11.15 -4.42
N MET A 46 -19.05 10.81 -3.68
CA MET A 46 -18.93 11.21 -2.26
C MET A 46 -18.45 12.66 -2.17
N LYS A 47 -19.17 13.56 -1.48
CA LYS A 47 -18.83 14.99 -1.49
C LYS A 47 -17.64 15.32 -0.59
N SER A 48 -17.72 14.90 0.67
CA SER A 48 -16.71 15.15 1.70
C SER A 48 -16.61 13.95 2.64
N PRO A 49 -16.16 12.78 2.13
CA PRO A 49 -16.03 11.59 2.96
C PRO A 49 -14.93 11.74 4.02
N GLU A 50 -15.17 11.20 5.21
CA GLU A 50 -14.11 10.89 6.16
C GLU A 50 -13.21 9.80 5.55
N VAL A 51 -11.89 9.94 5.65
CA VAL A 51 -10.91 8.98 5.11
C VAL A 51 -10.05 8.41 6.23
N LEU A 52 -10.27 7.14 6.55
CA LEU A 52 -9.55 6.40 7.59
C LEU A 52 -8.50 5.50 6.95
N VAL A 53 -7.25 5.94 6.92
CA VAL A 53 -6.15 5.23 6.25
C VAL A 53 -5.54 4.20 7.20
N HIS A 54 -5.37 2.96 6.71
CA HIS A 54 -4.65 1.93 7.45
C HIS A 54 -3.15 2.31 7.55
N PRO A 55 -2.49 2.15 8.72
CA PRO A 55 -1.14 2.64 8.96
C PRO A 55 -0.09 2.17 7.93
N PHE A 56 -0.15 0.89 7.54
CA PHE A 56 0.84 0.23 6.66
C PHE A 56 0.25 -0.41 5.39
N GLY A 57 -1.04 -0.77 5.42
CA GLY A 57 -1.70 -1.57 4.39
C GLY A 57 -1.27 -3.03 4.47
N THR A 58 -1.19 -3.68 3.30
CA THR A 58 -0.64 -5.02 3.10
C THR A 58 0.66 -4.93 2.30
N GLU A 59 1.30 -6.05 2.00
CA GLU A 59 2.52 -6.09 1.16
C GLU A 59 2.36 -5.34 -0.16
N ARG A 60 1.19 -5.42 -0.78
CA ARG A 60 0.94 -4.88 -2.14
C ARG A 60 0.00 -3.69 -2.17
N TYR A 61 -0.77 -3.46 -1.11
CA TYR A 61 -1.86 -2.50 -1.14
C TYR A 61 -1.82 -1.53 0.04
N GLY A 62 -2.17 -0.28 -0.21
CA GLY A 62 -2.66 0.64 0.81
C GLY A 62 -4.17 0.50 0.96
N LEU A 63 -4.66 0.63 2.17
CA LEU A 63 -6.07 0.45 2.48
C LEU A 63 -6.59 1.69 3.16
N ALA A 64 -7.81 2.09 2.81
CA ALA A 64 -8.56 3.10 3.56
C ALA A 64 -10.04 2.75 3.62
N VAL A 65 -10.70 3.16 4.70
CA VAL A 65 -12.16 3.13 4.80
C VAL A 65 -12.67 4.55 4.62
N LEU A 66 -13.63 4.73 3.72
CA LEU A 66 -14.31 5.99 3.48
C LEU A 66 -15.71 5.94 4.09
N ARG A 67 -16.16 7.06 4.67
CA ARG A 67 -17.49 7.18 5.27
C ARG A 67 -18.14 8.51 4.91
N GLU A 68 -19.36 8.47 4.40
CA GLU A 68 -20.22 9.64 4.22
C GLU A 68 -21.66 9.25 4.55
N GLY A 69 -22.11 9.63 5.76
CA GLY A 69 -23.41 9.18 6.28
C GLY A 69 -23.50 7.66 6.36
N ALA A 70 -24.46 7.07 5.63
CA ALA A 70 -24.64 5.62 5.56
C ALA A 70 -23.73 4.94 4.51
N ASP A 71 -23.21 5.69 3.53
CA ASP A 71 -22.30 5.16 2.51
C ASP A 71 -20.93 4.90 3.14
N LYS A 72 -20.52 3.64 3.13
CA LYS A 72 -19.21 3.19 3.60
C LYS A 72 -18.54 2.49 2.43
N ARG A 73 -17.29 2.83 2.14
CA ARG A 73 -16.52 2.20 1.06
C ARG A 73 -15.15 1.79 1.53
N ILE A 74 -14.63 0.72 0.96
CA ILE A 74 -13.24 0.29 1.10
C ILE A 74 -12.49 0.79 -0.14
N CYS A 75 -11.40 1.48 0.10
CA CYS A 75 -10.43 1.86 -0.93
C CYS A 75 -9.22 0.94 -0.87
N VAL A 76 -8.90 0.36 -2.02
CA VAL A 76 -7.72 -0.47 -2.24
C VAL A 76 -6.80 0.29 -3.20
N TYR A 77 -5.65 0.70 -2.71
CA TYR A 77 -4.63 1.44 -3.46
C TYR A 77 -3.47 0.51 -3.80
N GLY A 78 -3.15 0.33 -5.08
CA GLY A 78 -2.00 -0.48 -5.51
C GLY A 78 -0.68 0.24 -5.26
N LYS A 79 0.21 -0.32 -4.42
CA LYS A 79 1.50 0.32 -4.08
C LYS A 79 2.41 0.51 -5.30
N GLN A 80 2.40 -0.43 -6.24
CA GLN A 80 3.21 -0.40 -7.47
C GLN A 80 2.50 0.33 -8.62
N THR A 81 1.21 0.02 -8.83
CA THR A 81 0.43 0.59 -9.95
C THR A 81 -0.07 2.00 -9.68
N LYS A 82 -0.15 2.41 -8.41
CA LYS A 82 -0.74 3.67 -7.96
C LYS A 82 -2.21 3.84 -8.35
N THR A 83 -2.88 2.73 -8.71
CA THR A 83 -4.30 2.68 -9.06
C THR A 83 -5.16 2.52 -7.81
N VAL A 84 -6.39 3.00 -7.87
CA VAL A 84 -7.37 2.88 -6.79
C VAL A 84 -8.59 2.10 -7.26
N GLU A 85 -9.02 1.17 -6.42
CA GLU A 85 -10.28 0.46 -6.55
C GLU A 85 -11.16 0.80 -5.35
N LEU A 86 -12.46 0.98 -5.59
CA LEU A 86 -13.46 1.26 -4.57
C LEU A 86 -14.52 0.17 -4.58
N THR A 87 -14.94 -0.25 -3.38
CA THR A 87 -16.06 -1.17 -3.20
C THR A 87 -16.90 -0.78 -1.98
N PRO A 88 -18.22 -1.01 -1.98
CA PRO A 88 -19.04 -0.84 -0.78
C PRO A 88 -18.55 -1.69 0.39
N ALA A 89 -18.62 -1.12 1.60
CA ALA A 89 -18.42 -1.81 2.86
C ALA A 89 -19.79 -2.17 3.44
N THR A 90 -20.42 -3.16 2.83
CA THR A 90 -21.72 -3.73 3.24
C THR A 90 -21.58 -4.61 4.47
#